data_AF-A0A5E7Y4X8-F1
#
_entry.id   AF-A0A5E7Y4X8-F1
#
_cell.length_a   1.000
_cell.length_b   1.000
_cell.length_c   1.000
_cell.angle_alpha   90.00
_cell.angle_beta   90.00
_cell.angle_gamma   90.00
#
_symmetry.space_group_name_H-M   'P 1'
#
loop_
_entity.id
_entity.type
_entity.pdbx_description
1 polymer ?
#
loop_
_entity_poly.entity_id
_entity_poly.type
_entity_poly.pdbx_seq_one_letter_code
_entity_poly.pdbx_strand_id
1 'polypeptide(L)'
;MTIVAERHVPQTSASDLCEDPLSAFNRHWDKIADGNTYLVIEPRDSSQFCQAAQMLLELPPFSRIAEGRVPVALSQIRDLPEAIFRDIEGLATRFAQLATSDHVRIRLEQITTNSCRKLHADYTDLRLITTYAGPGTQIPTDNNPQAQILLDVPTGHVGVFKGRRYGNGHAPCYHRSPSAGDLGIKRLVLVIDTKMFASDDECRS
;
A
#
# COMPACT_ATOMS: atom_id res chain seq x y z
N MET A 1 15.35 28.48 -61.48
CA MET A 1 15.42 27.08 -61.06
C MET A 1 15.69 27.08 -59.56
N THR A 2 14.64 26.93 -58.76
CA THR A 2 14.72 26.98 -57.29
C THR A 2 14.64 25.54 -56.79
N ILE A 3 15.71 25.07 -56.14
CA ILE A 3 15.75 23.75 -55.51
C ILE A 3 15.11 23.90 -54.13
N VAL A 4 13.97 23.26 -53.93
CA VAL A 4 13.32 23.15 -52.61
C VAL A 4 13.87 21.88 -51.95
N ALA A 5 14.65 22.04 -50.88
CA ALA A 5 15.12 20.92 -50.08
C ALA A 5 13.97 20.45 -49.16
N GLU A 6 13.45 19.25 -49.42
CA GLU A 6 12.51 18.57 -48.52
C GLU A 6 13.20 18.30 -47.18
N ARG A 7 12.65 18.88 -46.11
CA ARG A 7 13.06 18.56 -44.74
C ARG A 7 12.48 17.19 -44.38
N HIS A 8 13.37 16.23 -44.21
CA HIS A 8 13.03 14.93 -43.64
C HIS A 8 12.60 15.12 -42.19
N VAL A 9 11.31 14.96 -41.90
CA VAL A 9 10.79 14.90 -40.54
C VAL A 9 11.06 13.48 -40.02
N PRO A 10 11.86 13.29 -38.95
CA PRO A 10 12.07 11.97 -38.41
C PRO A 10 10.75 11.47 -37.83
N GLN A 11 10.23 10.37 -38.37
CA GLN A 11 9.15 9.61 -37.76
C GLN A 11 9.73 8.92 -36.52
N THR A 12 9.56 9.53 -35.35
CA THR A 12 9.74 8.82 -34.08
C THR A 12 8.56 7.85 -33.93
N SER A 13 8.88 6.56 -34.07
CA SER A 13 7.98 5.43 -33.84
C SER A 13 7.35 5.51 -32.45
N ALA A 14 6.03 5.37 -32.39
CA ALA A 14 5.24 5.25 -31.15
C ALA A 14 5.47 3.88 -30.47
N SER A 15 6.73 3.60 -30.12
CA SER A 15 7.19 2.38 -29.47
C SER A 15 8.19 2.67 -28.36
N ASP A 16 8.14 3.86 -27.77
CA ASP A 16 8.64 4.05 -26.40
C ASP A 16 7.59 3.39 -25.50
N LEU A 17 7.83 2.10 -25.22
CA LEU A 17 7.11 1.32 -24.23
C LEU A 17 7.03 2.18 -22.96
N CYS A 18 5.81 2.56 -22.56
CA CYS A 18 5.57 3.09 -21.23
C CYS A 18 5.98 1.98 -20.25
N GLU A 19 7.23 2.03 -19.79
CA GLU A 19 7.72 1.06 -18.80
C GLU A 19 6.79 1.13 -17.60
N ASP A 20 6.28 -0.03 -17.16
CA ASP A 20 5.45 -0.15 -15.97
C ASP A 20 6.16 0.59 -14.82
N PRO A 21 5.64 1.73 -14.33
CA PRO A 21 6.34 2.54 -13.33
C PRO A 21 6.61 1.77 -12.03
N LEU A 22 5.88 0.65 -11.81
CA LEU A 22 6.07 -0.23 -10.66
C LEU A 22 7.14 -1.31 -10.87
N SER A 23 7.69 -1.43 -12.08
CA SER A 23 8.79 -2.36 -12.40
C SER A 23 10.05 -2.08 -11.58
N ALA A 24 10.22 -0.85 -11.09
CA ALA A 24 11.29 -0.45 -10.19
C ALA A 24 11.20 -1.09 -8.79
N PHE A 25 10.04 -1.66 -8.41
CA PHE A 25 9.82 -2.26 -7.09
C PHE A 25 9.88 -3.79 -7.15
N ASN A 26 10.45 -4.37 -6.10
CA ASN A 26 10.44 -5.83 -5.91
C ASN A 26 8.99 -6.34 -5.79
N ARG A 27 8.71 -7.50 -6.39
CA ARG A 27 7.38 -8.15 -6.35
C ARG A 27 7.28 -9.29 -5.34
N HIS A 28 8.42 -9.77 -4.85
CA HIS A 28 8.49 -10.89 -3.92
C HIS A 28 8.73 -10.41 -2.50
N TRP A 29 7.88 -10.86 -1.56
CA TRP A 29 7.87 -10.36 -0.18
C TRP A 29 9.18 -10.66 0.57
N ASP A 30 9.87 -11.76 0.28
CA ASP A 30 11.16 -12.11 0.91
C ASP A 30 12.23 -11.04 0.70
N LYS A 31 12.15 -10.26 -0.39
CA LYS A 31 13.07 -9.16 -0.66
C LYS A 31 13.00 -8.04 0.36
N ILE A 32 11.92 -7.95 1.12
CA ILE A 32 11.84 -6.97 2.22
C ILE A 32 12.94 -7.20 3.26
N ALA A 33 13.53 -8.40 3.37
CA ALA A 33 14.63 -8.64 4.30
C ALA A 33 15.93 -7.89 3.92
N ASP A 34 16.12 -7.53 2.64
CA ASP A 34 17.29 -6.78 2.18
C ASP A 34 17.26 -5.34 2.73
N GLY A 35 18.34 -4.89 3.38
CA GLY A 35 18.49 -3.55 3.95
C GLY A 35 18.21 -2.40 2.97
N ASN A 36 18.45 -2.62 1.67
CA ASN A 36 18.20 -1.63 0.62
C ASN A 36 16.75 -1.64 0.09
N THR A 37 15.98 -2.70 0.38
CA THR A 37 14.57 -2.79 -0.04
C THR A 37 13.69 -2.21 1.06
N TYR A 38 13.10 -1.04 0.80
CA TYR A 38 12.17 -0.38 1.71
C TYR A 38 10.70 -0.74 1.43
N LEU A 39 10.40 -1.18 0.21
CA LEU A 39 9.06 -1.50 -0.26
C LEU A 39 9.08 -2.70 -1.22
N VAL A 40 8.11 -3.59 -1.04
CA VAL A 40 7.71 -4.61 -2.03
C VAL A 40 6.28 -4.31 -2.46
N ILE A 41 5.99 -4.43 -3.76
CA ILE A 41 4.63 -4.31 -4.30
C ILE A 41 4.31 -5.59 -5.07
N GLU A 42 3.35 -6.35 -4.58
CA GLU A 42 2.81 -7.52 -5.25
C GLU A 42 1.57 -7.14 -6.08
N PRO A 43 1.64 -7.24 -7.42
CA PRO A 43 0.45 -7.14 -8.26
C PRO A 43 -0.49 -8.31 -8.00
N ARG A 44 -1.79 -8.04 -7.97
CA ARG A 44 -2.82 -9.05 -7.74
C ARG A 44 -4.01 -8.82 -8.63
N ASP A 45 -4.63 -9.91 -9.04
CA ASP A 45 -6.00 -9.87 -9.55
C ASP A 45 -6.95 -9.62 -8.39
N SER A 46 -7.78 -8.58 -8.50
CA SER A 46 -8.77 -8.20 -7.49
C SER A 46 -10.19 -8.69 -7.80
N SER A 47 -10.38 -9.40 -8.91
CA SER A 47 -11.69 -9.85 -9.41
C SER A 47 -12.53 -10.58 -8.35
N GLN A 48 -11.90 -11.36 -7.48
CA GLN A 48 -12.58 -12.18 -6.47
C GLN A 48 -13.20 -11.36 -5.33
N PHE A 49 -12.63 -10.19 -5.01
CA PHE A 49 -13.05 -9.38 -3.86
C PHE A 49 -13.55 -7.98 -4.22
N CYS A 50 -13.41 -7.54 -5.48
CA CYS A 50 -13.71 -6.16 -5.88
C CYS A 50 -15.16 -5.75 -5.63
N GLN A 51 -16.13 -6.64 -5.87
CA GLN A 51 -17.54 -6.35 -5.61
C GLN A 51 -17.82 -6.15 -4.12
N ALA A 52 -17.32 -7.07 -3.28
CA ALA A 52 -17.47 -6.99 -1.83
C ALA A 52 -16.77 -5.75 -1.25
N ALA A 53 -15.59 -5.40 -1.77
CA ALA A 53 -14.88 -4.19 -1.42
C ALA A 53 -15.70 -2.93 -1.73
N GLN A 54 -16.33 -2.86 -2.91
CA GLN A 54 -17.19 -1.74 -3.28
C GLN A 54 -18.41 -1.65 -2.37
N MET A 55 -19.04 -2.78 -2.03
CA MET A 55 -20.18 -2.79 -1.10
C MET A 55 -19.78 -2.20 0.26
N LEU A 56 -18.63 -2.62 0.82
CA LEU A 56 -18.13 -2.08 2.09
C LEU A 56 -17.77 -0.59 1.99
N LEU A 57 -17.29 -0.12 0.84
CA LEU A 57 -16.99 1.29 0.60
C LEU A 57 -18.24 2.19 0.60
N GLU A 58 -19.40 1.65 0.23
CA GLU A 58 -20.68 2.38 0.19
C GLU A 58 -21.46 2.35 1.51
N LEU A 59 -21.04 1.55 2.48
CA LEU A 59 -21.65 1.55 3.81
C LEU A 59 -21.44 2.92 4.52
N PRO A 60 -22.29 3.24 5.51
CA PRO A 60 -21.98 4.26 6.52
C PRO A 60 -20.58 4.00 7.13
N PRO A 61 -19.97 5.01 7.79
CA PRO A 61 -18.58 4.93 8.27
C PRO A 61 -18.20 3.54 8.78
N PHE A 62 -17.41 2.84 7.97
CA PHE A 62 -17.07 1.45 8.20
C PHE A 62 -15.64 1.34 8.75
N SER A 63 -15.51 0.66 9.89
CA SER A 63 -14.22 0.26 10.43
C SER A 63 -14.34 -1.10 11.10
N ARG A 64 -13.31 -1.92 10.92
CA ARG A 64 -13.06 -3.15 11.66
C ARG A 64 -11.62 -3.15 12.12
N ILE A 65 -11.42 -3.36 13.41
CA ILE A 65 -10.10 -3.51 14.02
C ILE A 65 -10.11 -4.83 14.79
N ALA A 66 -9.06 -5.62 14.57
CA ALA A 66 -8.83 -6.85 15.30
C ALA A 66 -7.35 -6.98 15.66
N GLU A 67 -7.08 -7.61 16.79
CA GLU A 67 -5.71 -7.81 17.26
C GLU A 67 -5.58 -9.14 18.01
N GLY A 68 -4.40 -9.73 17.92
CA GLY A 68 -4.04 -10.91 18.70
C GLY A 68 -3.14 -11.82 17.89
N ARG A 69 -3.00 -13.07 18.35
CA ARG A 69 -2.42 -14.11 17.50
C ARG A 69 -3.26 -14.26 16.22
N VAL A 70 -2.65 -14.60 15.09
CA VAL A 70 -3.35 -14.64 13.78
C VAL A 70 -4.74 -15.29 13.84
N PRO A 71 -4.94 -16.51 14.39
CA PRO A 71 -6.29 -17.11 14.46
C PRO A 71 -7.28 -16.32 15.32
N VAL A 72 -6.79 -15.68 16.39
CA VAL A 72 -7.60 -14.87 17.32
C VAL A 72 -8.01 -13.55 16.65
N ALA A 73 -7.09 -12.87 15.97
CA ALA A 73 -7.40 -11.66 15.20
C ALA A 73 -8.43 -11.96 14.09
N LEU A 74 -8.23 -13.04 13.33
CA LEU A 74 -9.17 -13.44 12.28
C LEU A 74 -10.57 -13.77 12.84
N SER A 75 -10.66 -14.37 14.03
CA SER A 75 -11.96 -14.68 14.63
C SER A 75 -12.83 -13.44 14.92
N GLN A 76 -12.22 -12.27 15.10
CA GLN A 76 -12.90 -11.01 15.43
C GLN A 76 -13.49 -10.30 14.21
N ILE A 77 -13.16 -10.73 12.99
CA ILE A 77 -13.62 -10.12 11.73
C ILE A 77 -14.38 -11.12 10.84
N ARG A 78 -14.94 -12.18 11.43
CA ARG A 78 -15.71 -13.21 10.71
C ARG A 78 -17.03 -12.69 10.14
N ASP A 79 -17.48 -11.51 10.54
CA ASP A 79 -18.67 -10.85 10.02
C ASP A 79 -18.44 -10.16 8.66
N LEU A 80 -17.20 -10.10 8.18
CA LEU A 80 -16.86 -9.57 6.86
C LEU A 80 -17.42 -10.46 5.73
N PRO A 81 -17.66 -9.89 4.52
CA PRO A 81 -17.95 -10.69 3.34
C PRO A 81 -16.87 -11.75 3.10
N GLU A 82 -17.28 -12.98 2.77
CA GLU A 82 -16.38 -14.14 2.67
C GLU A 82 -15.15 -13.88 1.80
N ALA A 83 -15.32 -13.24 0.64
CA ALA A 83 -14.21 -12.92 -0.27
C ALA A 83 -13.17 -11.98 0.36
N ILE A 84 -13.61 -10.98 1.14
CA ILE A 84 -12.72 -10.06 1.86
C ILE A 84 -12.06 -10.79 3.03
N PHE A 85 -12.84 -11.57 3.79
CA PHE A 85 -12.32 -12.36 4.91
C PHE A 85 -11.21 -13.31 4.47
N ARG A 86 -11.41 -14.07 3.38
CA ARG A 86 -10.43 -15.01 2.84
C ARG A 86 -9.16 -14.33 2.36
N ASP A 87 -9.29 -13.18 1.71
CA ASP A 87 -8.13 -12.40 1.30
C ASP A 87 -7.33 -11.93 2.52
N ILE A 88 -7.99 -11.38 3.54
CA ILE A 88 -7.34 -10.95 4.78
C ILE A 88 -6.71 -12.12 5.53
N GLU A 89 -7.35 -13.30 5.57
CA GLU A 89 -6.80 -14.53 6.15
C GLU A 89 -5.47 -14.92 5.50
N GLY A 90 -5.42 -14.94 4.17
CA GLY A 90 -4.20 -15.23 3.41
C GLY A 90 -3.10 -14.20 3.65
N LEU A 91 -3.45 -12.91 3.58
CA LEU A 91 -2.50 -11.81 3.79
C LEU A 91 -1.95 -11.79 5.22
N ALA A 92 -2.81 -11.90 6.23
CA ALA A 92 -2.40 -11.89 7.64
C ALA A 92 -1.48 -13.07 7.97
N THR A 93 -1.81 -14.26 7.46
CA THR A 93 -1.00 -15.47 7.69
C THR A 93 0.38 -15.35 7.05
N ARG A 94 0.43 -14.94 5.77
CA ARG A 94 1.70 -14.76 5.05
C ARG A 94 2.54 -13.63 5.65
N PHE A 95 1.90 -12.54 6.06
CA PHE A 95 2.58 -11.38 6.65
C PHE A 95 3.19 -11.71 8.01
N ALA A 96 2.43 -12.41 8.86
CA ALA A 96 2.91 -12.93 10.15
C ALA A 96 4.16 -13.83 9.98
N GLN A 97 4.14 -14.72 8.99
CA GLN A 97 5.28 -15.57 8.65
C GLN A 97 6.49 -14.75 8.19
N LEU A 98 6.29 -13.78 7.28
CA LEU A 98 7.35 -12.91 6.79
C LEU A 98 8.01 -12.12 7.92
N ALA A 99 7.20 -11.56 8.82
CA ALA A 99 7.68 -10.75 9.93
C ALA A 99 8.18 -11.58 11.12
N THR A 100 8.12 -12.91 11.05
CA THR A 100 8.45 -13.82 12.17
C THR A 100 7.69 -13.44 13.46
N SER A 101 6.42 -13.04 13.31
CA SER A 101 5.54 -12.64 14.41
C SER A 101 4.29 -13.50 14.40
N ASP A 102 3.87 -14.02 15.55
CA ASP A 102 2.59 -14.72 15.67
C ASP A 102 1.41 -13.77 15.94
N HIS A 103 1.69 -12.49 16.23
CA HIS A 103 0.70 -11.45 16.51
C HIS A 103 0.59 -10.43 15.39
N VAL A 104 -0.66 -10.04 15.10
CA VAL A 104 -0.99 -9.01 14.13
C VAL A 104 -2.07 -8.08 14.67
N ARG A 105 -2.07 -6.85 14.18
CA ARG A 105 -3.19 -5.93 14.26
C ARG A 105 -3.71 -5.69 12.85
N ILE A 106 -4.98 -6.00 12.63
CA ILE A 106 -5.69 -5.86 11.36
C ILE A 106 -6.61 -4.65 11.47
N ARG A 107 -6.55 -3.74 10.51
CA ARG A 107 -7.48 -2.62 10.38
C ARG A 107 -8.03 -2.59 8.96
N LEU A 108 -9.34 -2.72 8.81
CA LEU A 108 -10.03 -2.52 7.55
C LEU A 108 -10.95 -1.30 7.71
N GLU A 109 -10.62 -0.21 7.02
CA GLU A 109 -11.21 1.10 7.29
C GLU A 109 -11.63 1.81 6.01
N GLN A 110 -12.80 2.44 6.08
CA GLN A 110 -13.26 3.41 5.09
C GLN A 110 -12.67 4.77 5.45
N ILE A 111 -11.74 5.25 4.63
CA ILE A 111 -11.11 6.56 4.79
C ILE A 111 -11.89 7.56 3.95
N THR A 112 -12.43 8.59 4.60
CA THR A 112 -13.20 9.68 4.00
C THR A 112 -12.60 11.07 4.25
N THR A 113 -11.52 11.15 5.04
CA THR A 113 -10.93 12.40 5.52
C THR A 113 -9.52 12.65 4.99
N ASN A 114 -9.15 13.93 4.94
CA ASN A 114 -7.90 14.47 4.38
C ASN A 114 -6.66 14.35 5.31
N SER A 115 -6.49 13.23 6.02
CA SER A 115 -5.62 13.19 7.21
C SER A 115 -4.10 13.17 6.93
N CYS A 116 -3.64 12.79 5.74
CA CYS A 116 -2.19 12.64 5.48
C CYS A 116 -1.74 13.20 4.13
N ARG A 117 -1.61 14.53 4.01
CA ARG A 117 -1.07 15.17 2.79
C ARG A 117 0.45 15.03 2.64
N LYS A 118 1.16 14.82 3.76
CA LYS A 118 2.63 14.76 3.80
C LYS A 118 3.10 13.31 3.69
N LEU A 119 4.17 13.11 2.92
CA LEU A 119 4.92 11.86 2.94
C LEU A 119 5.43 11.60 4.36
N HIS A 120 5.20 10.39 4.85
CA HIS A 120 5.66 9.92 6.14
C HIS A 120 6.10 8.48 6.04
N ALA A 121 6.82 8.04 7.06
CA ALA A 121 7.10 6.63 7.28
C ALA A 121 6.63 6.28 8.69
N ASP A 122 5.98 5.14 8.81
CA ASP A 122 5.34 4.71 10.05
C ASP A 122 6.35 4.30 11.11
N TYR A 123 5.96 4.48 12.38
CA TYR A 123 6.72 3.99 13.54
C TYR A 123 6.34 2.54 13.88
N THR A 124 6.58 1.65 12.92
CA THR A 124 6.42 0.20 13.05
C THR A 124 7.64 -0.52 12.46
N ASP A 125 7.71 -1.84 12.57
CA ASP A 125 8.71 -2.67 11.90
C ASP A 125 8.36 -2.86 10.42
N LEU A 126 7.29 -3.57 10.13
CA LEU A 126 6.71 -3.79 8.83
C LEU A 126 5.23 -3.44 8.87
N ARG A 127 4.75 -2.90 7.76
CA ARG A 127 3.32 -2.67 7.52
C ARG A 127 2.93 -3.25 6.18
N LEU A 128 1.84 -3.99 6.15
CA LEU A 128 1.14 -4.34 4.93
C LEU A 128 0.03 -3.33 4.68
N ILE A 129 -0.08 -2.82 3.45
CA ILE A 129 -1.20 -1.99 3.00
C ILE A 129 -1.76 -2.56 1.70
N THR A 130 -3.08 -2.72 1.62
CA THR A 130 -3.81 -2.88 0.35
C THR A 130 -5.01 -1.96 0.33
N THR A 131 -5.16 -1.18 -0.74
CA THR A 131 -6.41 -0.45 -0.98
C THR A 131 -7.36 -1.38 -1.72
N TYR A 132 -8.41 -1.83 -1.05
CA TYR A 132 -9.41 -2.72 -1.65
C TYR A 132 -10.34 -2.01 -2.64
N ALA A 133 -10.67 -0.74 -2.39
CA ALA A 133 -11.49 0.07 -3.29
C ALA A 133 -11.14 1.56 -3.14
N GLY A 134 -11.27 2.31 -4.23
CA GLY A 134 -10.87 3.72 -4.30
C GLY A 134 -9.37 3.93 -4.50
N PRO A 135 -8.88 5.19 -4.41
CA PRO A 135 -7.50 5.54 -4.74
C PRO A 135 -6.43 4.91 -3.84
N GLY A 136 -5.35 4.46 -4.50
CA GLY A 136 -4.20 3.79 -3.91
C GLY A 136 -3.40 4.62 -2.91
N THR A 137 -2.56 3.96 -2.12
CA THR A 137 -1.52 4.65 -1.34
C THR A 137 -0.48 5.24 -2.29
N GLN A 138 -0.03 6.45 -2.02
CA GLN A 138 0.95 7.16 -2.84
C GLN A 138 2.36 6.97 -2.31
N ILE A 139 3.30 6.70 -3.21
CA ILE A 139 4.71 6.46 -2.92
C ILE A 139 5.61 7.31 -3.84
N PRO A 140 6.75 7.81 -3.34
CA PRO A 140 7.78 8.39 -4.19
C PRO A 140 8.61 7.29 -4.87
N THR A 141 9.03 7.51 -6.10
CA THR A 141 9.83 6.53 -6.87
C THR A 141 11.25 6.34 -6.33
N ASP A 142 11.81 7.37 -5.70
CA ASP A 142 13.17 7.44 -5.18
C ASP A 142 13.24 7.33 -3.64
N ASN A 143 12.12 7.01 -2.98
CA ASN A 143 11.98 7.02 -1.52
C ASN A 143 12.33 8.36 -0.85
N ASN A 144 12.21 9.48 -1.56
CA ASN A 144 12.52 10.80 -1.02
C ASN A 144 11.30 11.42 -0.30
N PRO A 145 11.40 11.81 0.99
CA PRO A 145 10.29 12.42 1.74
C PRO A 145 9.85 13.79 1.22
N GLN A 146 10.64 14.44 0.36
CA GLN A 146 10.33 15.71 -0.28
C GLN A 146 9.92 15.56 -1.76
N ALA A 147 9.77 14.34 -2.25
CA ALA A 147 9.35 14.10 -3.64
C ALA A 147 8.00 14.76 -3.95
N GLN A 148 7.90 15.35 -5.14
CA GLN A 148 6.67 15.94 -5.67
C GLN A 148 5.94 15.01 -6.64
N ILE A 149 6.69 14.12 -7.31
CA ILE A 149 6.16 13.12 -8.23
C ILE A 149 5.95 11.84 -7.44
N LEU A 150 4.71 11.38 -7.39
CA LEU A 150 4.31 10.17 -6.68
C LEU A 150 3.61 9.21 -7.63
N LEU A 151 3.76 7.92 -7.35
CA LEU A 151 3.00 6.85 -7.96
C LEU A 151 1.89 6.39 -7.01
N ASP A 152 0.74 6.06 -7.56
CA ASP A 152 -0.31 5.35 -6.82
C ASP A 152 -0.02 3.85 -6.86
N VAL A 153 0.00 3.19 -5.70
CA VAL A 153 -0.06 1.73 -5.61
C VAL A 153 -1.46 1.30 -6.09
N PRO A 154 -1.60 0.51 -7.17
CA PRO A 154 -2.90 0.20 -7.75
C PRO A 154 -3.84 -0.49 -6.76
N THR A 155 -5.14 -0.20 -6.88
CA THR A 155 -6.19 -0.85 -6.09
C THR A 155 -6.09 -2.37 -6.22
N GLY A 156 -6.15 -3.06 -5.08
CA GLY A 156 -6.00 -4.51 -4.98
C GLY A 156 -4.54 -4.98 -4.88
N HIS A 157 -3.54 -4.19 -5.26
CA HIS A 157 -2.14 -4.60 -5.05
C HIS A 157 -1.77 -4.56 -3.56
N VAL A 158 -0.81 -5.41 -3.17
CA VAL A 158 -0.28 -5.41 -1.78
C VAL A 158 1.05 -4.69 -1.76
N GLY A 159 1.17 -3.69 -0.89
CA GLY A 159 2.46 -3.15 -0.51
C GLY A 159 2.90 -3.68 0.86
N VAL A 160 4.16 -4.11 0.97
CA VAL A 160 4.83 -4.39 2.25
C VAL A 160 5.90 -3.32 2.46
N PHE A 161 5.71 -2.50 3.49
CA PHE A 161 6.45 -1.28 3.77
C PHE A 161 7.35 -1.49 4.99
N LYS A 162 8.62 -1.12 4.90
CA LYS A 162 9.46 -0.95 6.09
C LYS A 162 9.07 0.30 6.85
N GLY A 163 8.73 0.14 8.12
CA GLY A 163 8.62 1.27 9.05
C GLY A 163 9.98 1.63 9.65
N ARG A 164 9.99 2.65 10.50
CA ARG A 164 11.19 3.21 11.14
C ARG A 164 11.84 2.27 12.17
N ARG A 165 11.14 1.22 12.59
CA ARG A 165 11.59 0.28 13.64
C ARG A 165 11.98 -1.10 13.09
N TYR A 166 12.18 -1.24 11.77
CA TYR A 166 12.51 -2.52 11.17
C TYR A 166 13.86 -3.07 11.67
N GLY A 167 14.83 -2.19 11.98
CA GLY A 167 16.13 -2.56 12.54
C GLY A 167 17.19 -1.49 12.29
N ASN A 168 18.47 -1.87 12.34
CA ASN A 168 19.58 -0.96 12.01
C ASN A 168 19.95 -1.06 10.51
N GLY A 169 20.39 0.05 9.92
CA GLY A 169 20.99 0.06 8.58
C GLY A 169 20.01 -0.08 7.41
N HIS A 170 18.72 0.22 7.60
CA HIS A 170 17.73 0.25 6.51
C HIS A 170 17.18 1.67 6.28
N ALA A 171 16.61 1.91 5.11
CA ALA A 171 15.74 3.06 4.87
C ALA A 171 14.28 2.67 5.17
N PRO A 172 13.48 3.53 5.83
CA PRO A 172 12.04 3.32 5.94
C PRO A 172 11.34 3.68 4.62
N CYS A 173 10.15 3.16 4.36
CA CYS A 173 9.36 3.53 3.19
C CYS A 173 8.54 4.78 3.43
N TYR A 174 8.82 5.83 2.67
CA TYR A 174 7.98 7.02 2.65
C TYR A 174 6.75 6.78 1.77
N HIS A 175 5.59 7.15 2.29
CA HIS A 175 4.32 7.04 1.59
C HIS A 175 3.30 8.03 2.15
N ARG A 176 2.16 8.18 1.49
CA ARG A 176 1.03 8.96 2.00
C ARG A 176 -0.30 8.44 1.48
N SER A 177 -1.38 8.89 2.11
CA SER A 177 -2.70 8.78 1.50
C SER A 177 -2.81 9.77 0.34
N PRO A 178 -3.54 9.43 -0.75
CA PRO A 178 -3.80 10.37 -1.83
C PRO A 178 -4.61 11.55 -1.27
N SER A 179 -4.35 12.75 -1.81
CA SER A 179 -5.12 13.93 -1.44
C SER A 179 -6.59 13.73 -1.87
N ALA A 180 -7.53 13.78 -0.94
CA ALA A 180 -8.94 13.57 -1.27
C ALA A 180 -9.60 14.78 -1.97
N GLY A 181 -8.89 15.91 -2.10
CA GLY A 181 -9.43 17.17 -2.60
C GLY A 181 -10.71 17.58 -1.84
N ASP A 182 -11.46 18.53 -2.39
CA ASP A 182 -12.83 18.85 -1.94
C ASP A 182 -13.87 17.88 -2.54
N LEU A 183 -13.43 16.76 -3.14
CA LEU A 183 -14.23 15.85 -3.96
C LEU A 183 -14.84 14.67 -3.21
N GLY A 184 -14.68 14.59 -1.88
CA GLY A 184 -15.31 13.55 -1.08
C GLY A 184 -14.83 12.13 -1.41
N ILE A 185 -13.56 11.98 -1.83
CA ILE A 185 -12.98 10.67 -2.18
C ILE A 185 -13.05 9.73 -0.98
N LYS A 186 -13.66 8.57 -1.19
CA LYS A 186 -13.69 7.45 -0.24
C LYS A 186 -12.73 6.36 -0.71
N ARG A 187 -12.07 5.68 0.24
CA ARG A 187 -11.31 4.46 -0.05
C ARG A 187 -11.44 3.45 1.08
N LEU A 188 -11.44 2.17 0.73
CA LEU A 188 -11.43 1.06 1.68
C LEU A 188 -10.00 0.52 1.73
N VAL A 189 -9.37 0.61 2.90
CA VAL A 189 -7.96 0.28 3.06
C VAL A 189 -7.81 -0.76 4.16
N LEU A 190 -7.07 -1.82 3.85
CA LEU A 190 -6.55 -2.76 4.82
C LEU A 190 -5.14 -2.35 5.21
N VAL A 191 -4.91 -2.33 6.51
CA VAL A 191 -3.58 -2.26 7.10
C VAL A 191 -3.39 -3.45 8.03
N ILE A 192 -2.27 -4.16 7.87
CA ILE A 192 -1.85 -5.20 8.81
C ILE A 192 -0.45 -4.82 9.30
N ASP A 193 -0.30 -4.85 10.61
CA ASP A 193 0.95 -4.52 11.29
C ASP A 193 1.28 -5.62 12.30
N THR A 194 2.54 -5.74 12.70
CA THR A 194 2.93 -6.58 13.85
C THR A 194 2.86 -5.78 15.16
N LYS A 195 3.07 -6.42 16.32
CA LYS A 195 3.05 -5.74 17.63
C LYS A 195 4.19 -4.73 17.83
N MET A 196 5.17 -4.66 16.96
CA MET A 196 6.28 -3.70 17.06
C MET A 196 5.80 -2.31 16.62
N PHE A 197 5.06 -1.64 17.49
CA PHE A 197 4.65 -0.23 17.35
C PHE A 197 5.32 0.63 18.42
N ALA A 198 5.33 1.95 18.24
CA ALA A 198 5.45 2.85 19.38
C ALA A 198 4.29 2.56 20.36
N SER A 199 4.61 2.18 21.59
CA SER A 199 3.67 2.40 22.70
C SER A 199 3.38 3.90 22.75
N ASP A 200 2.13 4.28 23.02
CA ASP A 200 1.69 5.69 23.06
C ASP A 200 2.57 6.60 23.97
N ASP A 201 3.38 6.02 24.85
CA ASP A 201 4.36 6.71 25.70
C ASP A 201 5.59 7.28 24.96
N GLU A 202 5.97 6.78 23.78
CA GLU A 202 7.12 7.30 23.01
C GLU A 202 6.75 8.43 22.03
N CYS A 203 5.46 8.74 21.89
CA CYS A 203 5.00 9.86 21.07
C CYS A 203 5.11 11.22 21.79
N ARG A 204 5.61 11.23 23.04
CA ARG A 204 5.70 12.42 23.91
C ARG A 204 7.13 12.78 24.36
N SER A 205 8.16 12.18 23.79
CA SER A 205 9.57 12.54 24.05
C SER A 205 10.21 13.22 22.85
#